data_AF-A0A3P1UJM0-F1
#
_entry.id   AF-A0A3P1UJM0-F1
#
_cell.length_a   1.000
_cell.length_b   1.000
_cell.length_c   1.000
_cell.angle_alpha   90.00
_cell.angle_beta   90.00
_cell.angle_gamma   90.00
#
_symmetry.space_group_name_H-M   'P 1'
#
loop_
_entity.id
_entity.type
_entity.pdbx_description
1 polymer ?
#
loop_
_entity_poly.entity_id
_entity_poly.type
_entity_poly.pdbx_seq_one_letter_code
_entity_poly.pdbx_strand_id
1 'polypeptide(L)' 'MIRVVIEYDADAETAVVQYVGKTQEWRAAKLTFAQGITETRDGYLIRRESDGSASIILTGVPT' A
#
# COMPACT_ATOMS: atom_id res chain seq x y z
N MET A 1 -9.48 -16.09 4.43
CA MET A 1 -9.42 -15.19 3.25
C MET A 1 -9.49 -13.76 3.78
N ILE A 2 -8.58 -12.88 3.35
CA ILE A 2 -8.62 -11.46 3.70
C ILE A 2 -8.89 -10.71 2.40
N ARG A 3 -9.87 -9.80 2.40
CA ARG A 3 -10.11 -8.83 1.33
C ARG A 3 -9.63 -7.47 1.82
N VAL A 4 -8.78 -6.84 1.01
CA VAL A 4 -8.34 -5.46 1.23
C VAL A 4 -8.81 -4.64 0.03
N VAL A 5 -9.41 -3.48 0.29
CA VAL A 5 -9.78 -2.48 -0.72
C VAL A 5 -9.06 -1.18 -0.38
N ILE A 6 -8.43 -0.57 -1.38
CA ILE A 6 -7.80 0.74 -1.27
C ILE A 6 -8.49 1.64 -2.29
N GLU A 7 -9.21 2.64 -1.81
CA GLU A 7 -9.73 3.72 -2.62
C GLU A 7 -8.78 4.91 -2.45
N TYR A 8 -8.10 5.31 -3.51
CA TYR A 8 -7.09 6.38 -3.49
C TYR A 8 -7.57 7.58 -4.28
N ASP A 9 -7.62 8.74 -3.62
CA ASP A 9 -7.86 10.04 -4.25
C ASP A 9 -6.50 10.73 -4.43
N ALA A 10 -6.05 10.79 -5.69
CA ALA A 10 -4.77 11.38 -6.04
C ALA A 10 -4.76 12.90 -5.93
N ASP A 11 -5.91 13.56 -6.11
CA ASP A 11 -6.02 15.01 -6.07
C ASP A 11 -6.04 15.51 -4.62
N ALA A 12 -6.70 14.76 -3.72
CA ALA A 12 -6.75 15.06 -2.31
C ALA A 12 -5.57 14.49 -1.50
N GLU A 13 -4.73 13.65 -2.10
CA GLU A 13 -3.70 12.85 -1.42
C GLU A 13 -4.27 12.11 -0.18
N THR A 14 -5.40 11.43 -0.36
CA THR A 14 -6.04 10.62 0.69
C THR A 14 -6.31 9.20 0.21
N ALA A 15 -6.41 8.26 1.16
CA ALA A 15 -6.85 6.90 0.87
C ALA A 15 -7.82 6.39 1.92
N VAL A 16 -8.82 5.62 1.49
CA VAL A 16 -9.65 4.81 2.39
C VAL A 16 -9.26 3.36 2.24
N VAL A 17 -8.80 2.75 3.34
CA VAL A 17 -8.38 1.35 3.40
C VAL A 17 -9.43 0.55 4.15
N GLN A 18 -9.99 -0.45 3.48
CA GLN A 18 -10.96 -1.36 4.08
C GLN A 18 -10.34 -2.76 4.19
N TYR A 19 -10.28 -3.31 5.40
CA TYR A 19 -9.75 -4.66 5.65
C TYR A 19 -10.37 -5.26 6.91
N VAL A 20 -10.72 -6.55 6.86
CA VAL A 20 -11.23 -7.32 8.03
C VAL A 20 -12.37 -6.58 8.76
N GLY A 21 -13.29 -5.96 8.01
CA GLY A 21 -14.41 -5.20 8.56
C GLY A 21 -14.07 -3.84 9.17
N LYS A 22 -12.80 -3.42 9.12
CA LYS A 22 -12.35 -2.08 9.50
C LYS A 22 -12.27 -1.19 8.27
N THR A 23 -12.62 0.08 8.45
CA THR A 23 -12.42 1.15 7.49
C THR A 23 -11.53 2.20 8.14
N GLN A 24 -10.48 2.63 7.45
CA GLN A 24 -9.54 3.63 7.94
C GLN A 24 -9.21 4.64 6.85
N GLU A 25 -9.33 5.92 7.17
CA GLU A 25 -8.84 7.01 6.32
C GLU A 25 -7.35 7.22 6.57
N TRP A 26 -6.61 7.45 5.49
CA TRP A 26 -5.20 7.78 5.48
C TRP A 26 -5.05 9.14 4.83
N ARG A 27 -4.35 10.05 5.51
CA ARG A 27 -4.03 11.40 5.00
C ARG A 27 -2.58 11.49 4.57
N ALA A 28 -2.27 12.47 3.71
CA ALA A 28 -0.97 12.58 3.05
C ALA A 28 -0.58 11.24 2.41
N ALA A 29 -1.56 10.61 1.78
CA ALA A 29 -1.46 9.28 1.23
C ALA A 29 -0.69 9.33 -0.09
N LYS A 30 0.17 8.35 -0.31
CA LYS A 30 0.87 8.13 -1.57
C LYS A 30 0.77 6.67 -1.96
N LEU A 31 0.19 6.43 -3.14
CA LEU A 31 0.09 5.10 -3.74
C LEU A 31 1.18 4.91 -4.79
N THR A 32 2.05 3.93 -4.60
CA THR A 32 3.17 3.63 -5.50
C THR A 32 3.01 2.23 -6.08
N PHE A 33 3.07 2.12 -7.41
CA PHE A 33 3.17 0.85 -8.12
C PHE A 33 4.63 0.59 -8.44
N ALA A 34 5.14 -0.56 -8.04
CA ALA A 34 6.52 -0.95 -8.23
C ALA A 34 6.61 -2.38 -8.76
N GLN A 35 7.74 -2.72 -9.37
CA GLN A 35 8.05 -4.08 -9.77
C GLN A 35 9.19 -4.61 -8.91
N GLY A 36 9.05 -5.87 -8.50
CA GLY A 36 10.05 -6.56 -7.73
C GLY A 36 10.30 -5.87 -6.39
N ILE A 37 9.29 -5.59 -5.58
CA ILE A 37 9.52 -5.18 -4.18
C ILE A 37 9.13 -6.33 -3.28
N THR A 38 10.08 -6.78 -2.45
CA THR A 38 9.86 -7.78 -1.40
C THR A 38 10.05 -7.13 -0.04
N GLU A 39 9.14 -7.40 0.89
CA GLU A 39 9.33 -7.07 2.30
C GLU A 39 10.24 -8.12 2.96
N THR A 40 11.28 -7.66 3.63
CA THR A 40 12.16 -8.50 4.44
C THR A 40 11.46 -8.92 5.73
N ARG A 41 12.01 -9.93 6.40
CA ARG A 41 11.51 -10.37 7.72
C ARG A 41 11.47 -9.25 8.77
N ASP A 42 12.34 -8.24 8.64
CA ASP A 42 12.47 -7.12 9.57
C ASP A 42 11.66 -5.88 9.13
N GLY A 43 10.82 -6.01 8.09
CA GLY A 43 9.93 -4.95 7.61
C GLY A 43 10.58 -3.96 6.63
N TYR A 44 11.84 -4.14 6.27
CA TYR A 44 12.48 -3.34 5.21
C TYR A 44 12.00 -3.79 3.83
N LEU A 45 11.71 -2.83 2.95
CA LEU A 45 11.39 -3.09 1.55
C LEU A 45 12.67 -3.15 0.72
N ILE A 46 12.92 -4.27 0.04
CA ILE A 46 14.04 -4.43 -0.88
C ILE A 46 13.54 -4.54 -2.32
N ARG A 47 14.23 -3.86 -3.24
CA ARG A 47 13.99 -3.99 -4.69
C ARG A 47 14.76 -5.18 -5.25
N ARG A 48 14.02 -6.09 -5.90
CA ARG A 48 14.44 -7.30 -6.57
C ARG A 48 13.92 -7.27 -8.01
N GLU A 49 14.67 -6.61 -8.88
CA GLU A 49 14.32 -6.41 -10.30
C GLU A 49 14.02 -7.72 -11.07
N SER A 50 14.39 -8.89 -10.54
CA SER A 50 14.44 -10.16 -11.27
C SER A 50 13.25 -11.10 -11.06
N ASP A 51 12.32 -10.83 -10.13
CA ASP A 51 11.22 -11.77 -9.85
C ASP A 51 9.90 -11.45 -10.58
N GLY A 52 9.82 -10.31 -11.25
CA GLY A 52 8.65 -9.90 -12.03
C GLY A 52 7.37 -9.69 -11.20
N SER A 53 7.48 -9.66 -9.87
CA SER A 53 6.33 -9.43 -9.01
C SER A 53 5.84 -7.99 -9.15
N ALA A 54 4.52 -7.80 -9.16
CA ALA A 54 3.91 -6.48 -9.06
C ALA A 54 3.63 -6.15 -7.59
N SER A 55 4.08 -4.98 -7.15
CA SER A 55 3.94 -4.51 -5.78
C SER A 55 3.15 -3.21 -5.75
N ILE A 56 2.23 -3.10 -4.80
CA ILE A 56 1.49 -1.87 -4.51
C ILE A 56 1.86 -1.44 -3.09
N ILE A 57 2.34 -0.21 -2.94
CA ILE A 57 2.75 0.35 -1.66
C ILE A 57 1.89 1.57 -1.39
N LEU A 58 1.17 1.56 -0.26
CA LEU A 58 0.46 2.71 0.27
C LEU A 58 1.20 3.21 1.50
N THR A 59 1.61 4.48 1.47
CA THR A 59 2.17 5.18 2.64
C THR A 59 1.27 6.35 3.00
N GLY A 60 1.19 6.72 4.27
CA GLY A 60 0.42 7.86 4.74
C GLY A 60 0.27 7.84 6.26
N VAL A 61 -0.51 8.76 6.79
CA VAL A 61 -0.85 8.83 8.21
C VAL A 61 -2.25 8.25 8.41
N PRO A 62 -2.40 7.08 9.03
CA PRO A 62 -3.70 6.52 9.37
C PRO A 62 -4.38 7.39 10.45
N THR A 63 -5.66 7.70 10.26
CA THR A 63 -6.50 8.43 11.23
C THR A 63 -7.55 7.56 11.89
#